data_AF-A0A351V8J0-F1
#
_entry.id   AF-A0A351V8J0-F1
#
_cell.length_a   1.000
_cell.length_b   1.000
_cell.length_c   1.000
_cell.angle_alpha   90.00
_cell.angle_beta   90.00
_cell.angle_gamma   90.00
#
_symmetry.space_group_name_H-M   'P 1'
#
loop_
_entity.id
_entity.type
_entity.pdbx_description
1 polymer ?
#
loop_
_entity_poly.entity_id
_entity_poly.type
_entity_poly.pdbx_seq_one_letter_code
_entity_poly.pdbx_strand_id
1 'polypeptide(L)'
;MKLYFAPLEGIAGYLYRNAYHSFFSGVDKYFTPFLSPNQNQALNPKEIKDILPENNEGMYVVPQILTNRPEYFLRAARELEEKYGYYEVNLNLGC
;
A
#
# COMPACT_ATOMS: atom_id res chain seq x y z
N MET A 1 2.96 -22.31 5.51
CA MET A 1 2.10 -21.70 4.48
C MET A 1 2.17 -20.18 4.68
N LYS A 2 2.17 -19.39 3.60
CA LYS A 2 2.14 -17.92 3.68
C LYS A 2 0.73 -17.42 3.34
N LEU A 3 0.17 -16.55 4.17
CA LEU A 3 -1.17 -15.99 4.00
C LEU A 3 -1.08 -14.47 3.83
N TYR A 4 -1.52 -13.97 2.67
CA TYR A 4 -1.44 -12.55 2.34
C TYR A 4 -2.82 -11.95 2.20
N PHE A 5 -3.01 -10.79 2.82
CA PHE A 5 -4.25 -10.02 2.77
C PHE A 5 -4.31 -9.22 1.47
N ALA A 6 -5.23 -9.59 0.59
CA ALA A 6 -5.33 -9.02 -0.75
C ALA A 6 -5.71 -7.52 -0.73
N PRO A 7 -5.26 -6.75 -1.73
CA PRO A 7 -5.66 -5.36 -1.89
C PRO A 7 -7.10 -5.30 -2.42
N LEU A 8 -7.98 -4.59 -1.70
CA LEU A 8 -9.38 -4.41 -2.08
C LEU A 8 -9.71 -2.91 -2.09
N GLU A 9 -9.74 -2.31 -3.28
CA GLU A 9 -10.06 -0.89 -3.43
C GLU A 9 -11.43 -0.56 -2.81
N GLY A 10 -11.50 0.54 -2.05
CA GLY A 10 -12.71 0.93 -1.32
C GLY A 10 -13.07 0.10 -0.09
N ILE A 11 -12.36 -1.01 0.20
CA ILE A 11 -12.63 -1.90 1.34
C ILE A 11 -11.43 -1.97 2.29
N ALA A 12 -10.28 -2.39 1.78
CA ALA A 12 -9.12 -2.74 2.59
C ALA A 12 -8.23 -1.54 2.96
N GLY A 13 -8.82 -0.39 3.27
CA GLY A 13 -8.08 0.76 3.80
C GLY A 13 -7.52 0.49 5.20
N TYR A 14 -6.64 1.38 5.70
CA TYR A 14 -5.91 1.19 6.95
C TYR A 14 -6.84 0.92 8.14
N LEU A 15 -8.01 1.58 8.24
CA LEU A 15 -8.98 1.32 9.30
C LEU A 15 -9.46 -0.14 9.31
N TYR A 16 -9.76 -0.69 8.14
CA TYR A 16 -10.20 -2.09 8.02
C TYR A 16 -9.05 -3.06 8.27
N ARG A 17 -7.84 -2.78 7.75
CA ARG A 17 -6.66 -3.62 8.01
C ARG A 17 -6.31 -3.67 9.49
N ASN A 18 -6.33 -2.54 10.19
CA ASN A 18 -6.08 -2.47 11.64
C ASN A 18 -7.13 -3.23 12.44
N ALA A 19 -8.41 -3.05 12.10
CA ALA A 19 -9.49 -3.80 12.74
C ALA A 19 -9.29 -5.31 12.51
N TYR A 20 -9.03 -5.72 11.27
CA TYR A 20 -8.78 -7.11 10.94
C TYR A 20 -7.58 -7.68 11.71
N HIS A 21 -6.45 -6.96 11.74
CA HIS A 21 -5.24 -7.38 12.47
C HIS A 21 -5.47 -7.50 13.99
N SER A 22 -6.36 -6.68 14.54
CA SER A 22 -6.70 -6.70 15.97
C SER A 22 -7.58 -7.89 16.37
N PHE A 23 -8.42 -8.40 15.45
CA PHE A 23 -9.36 -9.50 15.72
C PHE A 23 -8.91 -10.85 15.16
N PHE A 24 -8.07 -10.85 14.12
CA PHE A 24 -7.65 -12.05 13.40
C PHE A 24 -6.13 -12.11 13.29
N SER A 25 -5.58 -13.29 13.59
CA SER A 25 -4.15 -13.58 13.49
C SER A 25 -3.83 -14.46 12.28
N GLY A 26 -2.54 -14.60 11.96
CA GLY A 26 -2.05 -15.53 10.94
C GLY A 26 -1.86 -14.95 9.54
N VAL A 27 -2.06 -13.63 9.35
CA VAL A 27 -1.68 -12.93 8.11
C VAL A 27 -0.20 -12.55 8.17
N ASP A 28 0.56 -12.93 7.16
CA ASP A 28 1.99 -12.63 7.05
C ASP A 28 2.27 -11.26 6.40
N LYS A 29 1.38 -10.76 5.55
CA LYS A 29 1.58 -9.56 4.73
C LYS A 29 0.25 -8.95 4.32
N TYR A 30 0.17 -7.63 4.31
CA TYR A 30 -1.01 -6.89 3.89
C TYR A 30 -0.69 -6.01 2.69
N PHE A 31 -1.56 -6.00 1.69
CA PHE A 31 -1.45 -5.09 0.55
C PHE A 31 -2.44 -3.93 0.69
N THR A 32 -1.98 -2.72 0.35
CA THR A 32 -2.85 -1.54 0.35
C THR A 32 -3.74 -1.50 -0.88
N PRO A 33 -4.87 -0.78 -0.86
CA PRO A 33 -5.49 -0.26 -2.06
C PRO A 33 -4.48 0.45 -2.97
N PHE A 34 -4.76 0.52 -4.26
CA PHE A 34 -3.75 0.95 -5.22
C PHE A 34 -3.47 2.45 -5.13
N LEU A 35 -2.21 2.80 -5.30
CA LEU A 35 -1.69 4.15 -5.42
C LEU A 35 -1.62 4.49 -6.91
N SER A 36 -2.24 5.61 -7.31
CA SER A 36 -2.34 6.03 -8.72
C SER A 36 -1.47 7.26 -9.01
N PRO A 37 -0.14 7.10 -9.17
CA PRO A 37 0.73 8.21 -9.48
C PRO A 37 0.38 8.80 -10.85
N ASN A 38 0.39 10.13 -10.94
CA ASN A 38 0.06 10.88 -12.15
C ASN A 38 1.10 11.97 -12.42
N GLN A 39 1.01 12.72 -13.51
CA GLN A 39 2.02 13.74 -13.85
C GLN A 39 2.36 14.72 -12.71
N ASN A 40 1.38 15.12 -11.89
CA ASN A 40 1.53 16.16 -10.88
C ASN A 40 2.11 15.64 -9.56
N GLN A 41 1.70 14.44 -9.13
CA GLN A 41 2.07 13.90 -7.82
C GLN A 41 2.16 12.38 -7.84
N ALA A 42 3.03 11.82 -6.99
CA ALA A 42 3.13 10.38 -6.83
C ALA A 42 1.97 9.81 -6.00
N LEU A 43 1.55 10.54 -4.96
CA LEU A 43 0.51 10.13 -4.01
C LEU A 43 -0.44 11.30 -3.75
N ASN A 44 -1.73 11.00 -3.59
CA ASN A 44 -2.74 11.96 -3.17
C ASN A 44 -2.94 11.92 -1.64
N PRO A 45 -3.61 12.93 -1.03
CA PRO A 45 -3.75 12.98 0.44
C PRO A 45 -4.45 11.77 1.07
N LYS A 46 -5.41 11.13 0.37
CA LYS A 46 -6.09 9.92 0.86
C LYS A 46 -5.13 8.73 0.86
N GLU A 47 -4.37 8.56 -0.23
CA GLU A 47 -3.34 7.55 -0.38
C GLU A 47 -2.25 7.70 0.69
N ILE A 48 -1.75 8.92 0.89
CA ILE A 48 -0.77 9.22 1.94
C ILE A 48 -1.30 8.78 3.30
N LYS A 49 -2.54 9.16 3.65
CA LYS A 49 -3.14 8.78 4.92
C LYS A 49 -3.21 7.25 5.10
N ASP A 50 -3.46 6.50 4.03
CA ASP A 50 -3.54 5.03 4.08
C ASP A 50 -2.17 4.35 4.30
N ILE A 51 -1.10 4.95 3.77
CA ILE A 51 0.27 4.42 3.82
C ILE A 51 1.14 5.04 4.92
N LEU A 52 0.59 5.94 5.74
CA LEU A 52 1.33 6.48 6.89
C LEU A 52 1.76 5.31 7.82
N PRO A 53 3.05 5.20 8.21
CA PRO A 53 3.54 4.12 9.05
C PRO A 53 2.78 3.98 10.38
N GLU A 54 2.41 5.10 11.00
CA GLU A 54 1.62 5.15 12.24
C GLU A 54 0.20 4.56 12.09
N ASN A 55 -0.31 4.51 10.85
CA ASN A 55 -1.60 3.88 10.54
C ASN A 55 -1.46 2.40 10.20
N ASN A 56 -0.25 1.83 10.23
CA ASN A 56 0.03 0.46 9.83
C ASN A 56 0.93 -0.28 10.84
N GLU A 57 0.92 0.15 12.11
CA GLU A 57 1.75 -0.43 13.17
C GLU A 57 1.46 -1.93 13.40
N GLY A 58 2.51 -2.70 13.69
CA GLY A 58 2.40 -4.14 13.95
C GLY A 58 2.17 -5.02 12.72
N MET A 59 2.02 -4.44 11.53
CA MET A 59 1.76 -5.15 10.29
C MET A 59 2.92 -5.01 9.29
N TYR A 60 3.18 -6.08 8.53
CA TYR A 60 4.02 -5.98 7.33
C TYR A 60 3.15 -5.55 6.15
N VAL A 61 3.15 -4.24 5.86
CA VAL A 61 2.33 -3.63 4.80
C VAL A 61 3.15 -3.36 3.55
N VAL A 62 2.60 -3.72 2.39
CA VAL A 62 3.21 -3.51 1.07
C VAL A 62 2.28 -2.63 0.23
N PRO A 63 2.70 -1.39 -0.09
CA PRO A 63 1.93 -0.51 -0.95
C PRO A 63 1.79 -1.08 -2.36
N GLN A 64 0.60 -0.99 -2.94
CA GLN A 64 0.35 -1.40 -4.32
C GLN A 64 0.35 -0.17 -5.24
N ILE A 65 1.15 -0.16 -6.30
CA ILE A 65 1.17 0.90 -7.31
C ILE A 65 0.41 0.43 -8.55
N LEU A 66 -0.46 1.28 -9.09
CA LEU A 66 -1.15 1.06 -10.37
C LEU A 66 -0.76 2.17 -11.35
N THR A 67 0.04 1.82 -12.35
CA THR A 67 0.38 2.74 -13.45
C THR A 67 0.93 1.96 -14.64
N ASN A 68 0.74 2.50 -15.84
CA ASN A 68 1.35 2.01 -17.08
C ASN A 68 2.53 2.88 -17.54
N ARG A 69 2.96 3.84 -16.71
CA ARG A 69 4.07 4.76 -17.00
C ARG A 69 5.27 4.42 -16.11
N PRO A 70 6.41 3.96 -16.66
CA PRO A 70 7.57 3.56 -15.85
C PRO A 70 8.12 4.70 -15.00
N GLU A 71 8.09 5.93 -15.51
CA GLU A 71 8.52 7.13 -14.80
C GLU A 71 7.68 7.40 -13.54
N TYR A 72 6.37 7.12 -13.59
CA TYR A 72 5.48 7.30 -12.44
C TYR A 72 5.68 6.21 -11.41
N PHE A 73 5.91 4.96 -11.87
CA PHE A 73 6.24 3.85 -10.99
C PHE A 73 7.52 4.12 -10.21
N LEU A 74 8.61 4.50 -10.91
CA LEU A 74 9.91 4.75 -10.29
C LEU A 74 9.84 5.91 -9.29
N ARG A 75 9.12 6.99 -9.62
CA ARG A 75 8.95 8.12 -8.70
C ARG A 75 8.16 7.71 -7.45
N ALA A 76 7.06 6.97 -7.61
CA ALA A 76 6.26 6.50 -6.50
C ALA A 76 7.03 5.52 -5.60
N ALA A 77 7.75 4.56 -6.19
CA ALA A 77 8.55 3.59 -5.44
C ALA A 77 9.66 4.28 -4.62
N ARG A 78 10.38 5.25 -5.21
CA ARG A 78 11.39 6.04 -4.48
C ARG A 78 10.76 6.86 -3.36
N GLU A 79 9.62 7.49 -3.62
CA GLU A 79 8.94 8.28 -2.60
C GLU A 79 8.45 7.42 -1.42
N LEU A 80 7.94 6.21 -1.70
CA LEU A 80 7.54 5.22 -0.70
C LEU A 80 8.73 4.76 0.16
N GLU A 81 9.89 4.55 -0.45
CA GLU A 81 11.12 4.19 0.26
C GLU A 81 11.64 5.37 1.11
N GLU A 82 11.90 6.52 0.47
CA GLU A 82 12.61 7.66 1.08
C GLU A 82 11.79 8.39 2.15
N LYS A 83 10.48 8.53 1.95
CA LYS A 83 9.63 9.32 2.87
C LYS A 83 8.88 8.47 3.89
N TYR A 84 8.55 7.22 3.53
CA TYR A 84 7.65 6.38 4.31
C TYR A 84 8.30 5.05 4.76
N GLY A 85 9.50 4.73 4.29
CA GLY A 85 10.26 3.57 4.74
C GLY A 85 9.78 2.23 4.19
N TYR A 86 9.10 2.21 3.04
CA TYR A 86 8.68 0.97 2.38
C TYR A 86 9.75 0.42 1.45
N TYR A 87 10.27 -0.77 1.77
CA TYR A 87 11.30 -1.45 0.98
C TYR A 87 10.74 -2.51 0.00
N GLU A 88 9.43 -2.75 0.04
CA GLU A 88 8.73 -3.62 -0.90
C GLU A 88 7.53 -2.85 -1.45
N VAL A 89 7.32 -2.97 -2.77
CA VAL A 89 6.13 -2.45 -3.46
C VAL A 89 5.54 -3.54 -4.32
N ASN A 90 4.21 -3.54 -4.46
CA ASN A 90 3.49 -4.41 -5.39
C ASN A 90 3.09 -3.63 -6.63
N LEU A 91 3.29 -4.18 -7.84
CA LEU A 91 2.78 -3.59 -9.07
C LEU A 91 1.45 -4.28 -9.44
N ASN A 92 0.38 -3.50 -9.57
CA ASN A 92 -0.90 -4.01 -10.04
C ASN A 92 -0.87 -4.18 -11.57
N LEU A 93 -1.00 -5.43 -12.04
CA LEU A 93 -1.14 -5.81 -13.45
C LEU A 93 -2.43 -6.60 -13.70
N GLY A 94 -3.44 -6.45 -12.82
CA GLY A 94 -4.70 -7.21 -12.87
C GLY A 94 -5.96 -6.37 -13.10
N CYS A 95 -5.89 -5.05 -12.86
CA CYS A 95 -6.94 -4.08 -13.20
C CYS A 95 -6.67 -3.50 -14.60
#